data_AF-A0A382V285-F1
#
_entry.id   AF-A0A382V285-F1
#
_cell.length_a   1.000
_cell.length_b   1.000
_cell.length_c   1.000
_cell.angle_alpha   90.00
_cell.angle_beta   90.00
_cell.angle_gamma   90.00
#
_symmetry.space_group_name_H-M   'P 1'
#
loop_
_entity.id
_entity.type
_entity.pdbx_description
1 polymer ?
#
loop_
_entity_poly.entity_id
_entity_poly.type
_entity_poly.pdbx_seq_one_letter_code
_entity_poly.pdbx_strand_id
1 'polypeptide(L)'
;MLSPLADILTSALLMSTVALAVSNGNGRFIVPAFVNIVVAANAGGAWSPFGDITTLMVWTSGKVQTMEFSYLVLPSIVNWIIPATIMYFFVPDEHPEVGDEEIELKPGAKVIIGLGIFTIATAVSFHQFLHLPPFLGMMFGLGLLMMMGWYLKRWGEHKHLVKMG
;
A
#
# COMPACT_ATOMS: atom_id res chain seq x y z
N MET A 1 -4.50 5.14 -4.46
CA MET A 1 -3.67 4.46 -5.48
C MET A 1 -2.45 3.71 -4.90
N LEU A 2 -2.19 3.77 -3.58
CA LEU A 2 -1.12 2.99 -2.91
C LEU A 2 -1.51 1.52 -2.63
N SER A 3 -2.80 1.22 -2.58
CA SER A 3 -3.36 -0.07 -2.15
C SER A 3 -3.00 -1.30 -3.00
N PRO A 4 -2.73 -1.24 -4.32
CA PRO A 4 -2.34 -2.45 -5.06
C PRO A 4 -0.98 -3.01 -4.63
N LEU A 5 -0.18 -2.22 -3.90
CA LEU A 5 1.18 -2.55 -3.47
C LEU A 5 1.34 -2.59 -1.93
N ALA A 6 0.47 -1.88 -1.19
CA ALA A 6 0.46 -1.87 0.26
C ALA A 6 -0.87 -2.46 0.77
N ASP A 7 -0.75 -3.56 1.51
CA ASP A 7 -1.80 -4.25 2.25
C ASP A 7 -2.92 -3.29 2.72
N ILE A 8 -4.19 -3.65 2.50
CA ILE A 8 -5.37 -2.77 2.67
C ILE A 8 -5.34 -2.05 4.01
N LEU A 9 -4.95 -2.77 5.07
CA LEU A 9 -4.84 -2.22 6.42
C LEU A 9 -3.72 -1.19 6.55
N THR A 10 -2.57 -1.41 5.91
CA THR A 10 -1.44 -0.49 5.96
C THR A 10 -1.77 0.81 5.22
N SER A 11 -2.37 0.70 4.04
CA SER A 11 -2.84 1.86 3.28
C SER A 11 -3.91 2.65 4.04
N ALA A 12 -4.91 1.96 4.61
CA ALA A 12 -5.97 2.60 5.38
C ALA A 12 -5.44 3.27 6.64
N LEU A 13 -4.55 2.60 7.39
CA LEU A 13 -3.98 3.14 8.61
C LEU A 13 -3.14 4.39 8.35
N LEU A 14 -2.26 4.34 7.36
CA LEU A 14 -1.35 5.45 7.06
C LEU A 14 -2.13 6.69 6.59
N MET A 15 -3.12 6.50 5.72
CA MET A 15 -3.98 7.59 5.28
C MET A 15 -4.91 8.11 6.39
N SER A 16 -5.38 7.23 7.29
CA SER A 16 -6.19 7.65 8.45
C SER A 16 -5.37 8.47 9.44
N THR A 17 -4.09 8.13 9.66
CA THR A 17 -3.18 8.94 10.48
C THR A 17 -2.97 10.32 9.89
N VAL A 18 -2.79 10.43 8.57
CA VAL A 18 -2.68 11.72 7.87
C VAL A 18 -3.99 12.52 7.99
N ALA A 19 -5.13 11.88 7.73
CA ALA A 19 -6.43 12.55 7.88
C ALA A 19 -6.69 13.03 9.31
N LEU A 20 -6.27 12.27 10.32
CA LEU A 20 -6.36 12.67 11.72
C LEU A 20 -5.48 13.89 12.02
N ALA A 21 -4.23 13.91 11.55
CA ALA A 21 -3.32 15.04 11.73
C ALA A 21 -3.86 16.33 11.08
N VAL A 22 -4.46 16.20 9.90
CA VAL A 22 -5.02 17.32 9.12
C VAL A 22 -6.38 17.79 9.66
N SER A 23 -7.15 16.92 10.32
CA SER A 23 -8.52 17.22 10.77
C SER A 23 -8.65 18.26 11.89
N ASN A 24 -7.55 18.64 12.55
CA ASN A 24 -7.53 19.54 13.70
C ASN A 24 -8.57 19.20 14.80
N GLY A 25 -8.92 17.91 14.95
CA GLY A 25 -9.93 17.44 15.91
C GLY A 25 -11.40 17.54 15.48
N ASN A 26 -11.69 17.91 14.23
CA ASN A 26 -13.06 17.97 13.74
C ASN A 26 -13.64 16.56 13.48
N GLY A 27 -14.45 16.07 14.43
CA GLY A 27 -15.13 14.78 14.33
C GLY A 27 -16.10 14.66 13.14
N ARG A 28 -16.68 15.77 12.66
CA ARG A 28 -17.58 15.76 11.48
C ARG A 28 -16.80 15.61 10.17
N PHE A 29 -15.52 15.94 10.15
CA PHE A 29 -14.61 15.71 9.03
C PHE A 29 -13.93 14.33 9.11
N ILE A 30 -13.46 13.93 10.30
CA ILE A 30 -12.76 12.64 10.52
C ILE A 30 -13.63 11.44 10.10
N VAL A 31 -14.89 11.41 10.51
CA VAL A 31 -15.77 10.25 10.29
C VAL A 31 -15.96 9.95 8.80
N PRO A 32 -16.43 10.89 7.96
CA PRO A 32 -16.53 10.65 6.52
C PRO A 32 -15.16 10.44 5.85
N ALA A 33 -14.09 11.10 6.32
CA ALA A 33 -12.75 10.87 5.81
C ALA A 33 -12.28 9.42 6.04
N PHE A 34 -12.45 8.88 7.25
CA PHE A 34 -12.08 7.50 7.57
C PHE A 34 -12.90 6.49 6.79
N VAL A 35 -14.22 6.69 6.69
CA VAL A 35 -15.09 5.82 5.88
C VAL A 35 -14.64 5.85 4.41
N ASN A 36 -14.36 7.02 3.85
CA ASN A 36 -13.87 7.15 2.48
C ASN A 36 -12.51 6.46 2.28
N ILE A 37 -11.57 6.64 3.20
CA ILE A 37 -10.25 5.98 3.17
C ILE A 37 -10.40 4.46 3.18
N VAL A 38 -11.24 3.90 4.06
CA VAL A 38 -11.46 2.46 4.17
C VAL A 38 -12.10 1.90 2.89
N VAL A 39 -13.13 2.57 2.36
CA VAL A 39 -13.78 2.16 1.11
C VAL A 39 -12.79 2.24 -0.06
N ALA A 40 -12.00 3.31 -0.16
CA ALA A 40 -11.01 3.49 -1.20
C ALA A 40 -9.89 2.45 -1.14
N ALA A 41 -9.41 2.11 0.07
CA ALA A 41 -8.40 1.09 0.28
C ALA A 41 -8.91 -0.30 -0.13
N ASN A 42 -10.13 -0.66 0.28
CA ASN A 42 -10.71 -1.96 -0.06
C ASN A 42 -11.01 -2.07 -1.58
N ALA A 43 -11.61 -1.04 -2.16
CA ALA A 43 -11.86 -0.98 -3.61
C ALA A 43 -10.55 -1.04 -4.43
N GLY A 44 -9.50 -0.40 -3.91
CA GLY A 44 -8.16 -0.39 -4.50
C GLY A 44 -7.45 -1.74 -4.50
N GLY A 45 -7.77 -2.63 -3.55
CA GLY A 45 -7.22 -3.98 -3.49
C GLY A 45 -7.91 -4.97 -4.43
N ALA A 46 -9.21 -4.79 -4.69
CA ALA A 46 -10.02 -5.79 -5.38
C ALA A 46 -9.64 -6.07 -6.86
N TRP A 47 -8.95 -5.14 -7.54
CA TRP A 47 -8.54 -5.30 -8.94
C TRP A 47 -7.09 -5.80 -9.12
N SER A 48 -6.45 -6.24 -8.04
CA SER A 48 -5.12 -6.85 -8.04
C SER A 48 -5.16 -8.20 -7.33
N PRO A 49 -4.48 -9.25 -7.83
CA PRO A 49 -4.39 -10.53 -7.12
C PRO A 49 -3.69 -10.40 -5.75
N PHE A 50 -2.87 -9.36 -5.55
CA PHE A 50 -2.15 -9.09 -4.29
C PHE A 50 -2.84 -8.06 -3.40
N GLY A 51 -4.01 -7.56 -3.78
CA GLY A 51 -4.64 -6.46 -3.03
C GLY A 51 -5.27 -6.91 -1.72
N ASP A 52 -5.95 -8.06 -1.68
CA ASP A 52 -6.55 -8.63 -0.47
C ASP A 52 -6.23 -10.13 -0.31
N ILE A 53 -6.39 -10.65 0.92
CA ILE A 53 -6.30 -12.08 1.21
C ILE A 53 -7.34 -12.86 0.37
N THR A 54 -8.52 -12.29 0.14
CA THR A 54 -9.56 -12.94 -0.66
C THR A 54 -9.21 -13.02 -2.15
N THR A 55 -8.65 -11.95 -2.73
CA THR A 55 -8.18 -11.95 -4.13
C THR A 55 -7.00 -12.91 -4.31
N LEU A 56 -6.09 -12.95 -3.33
CA LEU A 56 -4.97 -13.88 -3.31
C LEU A 56 -5.45 -15.32 -3.21
N MET A 57 -6.44 -15.60 -2.38
CA MET A 57 -7.03 -16.94 -2.22
C MET A 57 -7.65 -17.45 -3.53
N VAL A 58 -8.43 -16.61 -4.21
CA VAL A 58 -9.05 -17.01 -5.49
C VAL A 58 -7.99 -17.21 -6.58
N TRP A 59 -6.97 -16.35 -6.63
CA TRP A 59 -5.85 -16.46 -7.57
C TRP A 59 -5.00 -17.72 -7.33
N THR A 60 -4.60 -17.98 -6.08
CA THR A 60 -3.83 -19.18 -5.69
C THR A 60 -4.62 -20.47 -5.85
N SER A 61 -5.97 -20.42 -5.77
CA SER A 61 -6.83 -21.56 -6.08
C SER A 61 -6.98 -21.85 -7.58
N GLY A 62 -6.35 -21.04 -8.45
CA GLY A 62 -6.38 -21.20 -9.91
C GLY A 62 -7.72 -20.87 -10.55
N LYS A 63 -8.64 -20.23 -9.81
CA LYS A 63 -9.99 -19.93 -10.30
C LYS A 63 -10.09 -18.68 -11.18
N VAL A 64 -9.15 -17.76 -11.05
CA VAL A 64 -9.13 -16.47 -11.77
C VAL A 64 -7.69 -16.15 -12.17
N GLN A 65 -7.49 -15.76 -13.43
CA GLN A 65 -6.16 -15.35 -13.93
C GLN A 65 -5.85 -13.89 -13.58
N THR A 66 -4.56 -13.54 -13.51
CA THR A 66 -4.11 -12.17 -13.21
C THR A 66 -4.78 -11.10 -14.09
N MET A 67 -4.99 -11.40 -15.38
CA MET A 67 -5.60 -10.46 -16.33
C MET A 67 -7.10 -10.29 -16.09
N GLU A 68 -7.78 -11.24 -15.49
CA GLU A 68 -9.22 -11.16 -15.23
C GLU A 68 -9.55 -10.19 -14.09
N PHE A 69 -8.60 -9.94 -13.18
CA PHE A 69 -8.76 -8.89 -12.16
C PHE A 69 -8.87 -7.48 -12.76
N SER A 70 -8.40 -7.25 -14.00
CA SER A 70 -8.57 -5.97 -14.68
C SER A 70 -10.04 -5.63 -14.94
N TYR A 71 -10.92 -6.62 -15.09
CA TYR A 71 -12.36 -6.41 -15.20
C TYR A 71 -12.96 -5.83 -13.92
N LEU A 72 -12.29 -5.99 -12.78
CA LEU A 72 -12.73 -5.46 -11.49
C LEU A 72 -12.36 -3.99 -11.30
N VAL A 73 -11.52 -3.40 -12.15
CA VAL A 73 -11.14 -1.98 -12.05
C VAL A 73 -12.36 -1.07 -12.13
N LEU A 74 -13.22 -1.28 -13.13
CA LEU A 74 -14.43 -0.47 -13.33
C LEU A 74 -15.42 -0.58 -12.15
N PRO A 75 -15.85 -1.79 -11.71
CA PRO A 75 -16.74 -1.93 -10.57
C PRO A 75 -16.11 -1.45 -9.26
N SER A 76 -14.79 -1.59 -9.07
CA SER A 76 -14.09 -1.01 -7.91
C SER A 76 -14.16 0.52 -7.87
N ILE A 77 -13.97 1.18 -9.02
CA ILE A 77 -14.11 2.64 -9.11
C ILE A 77 -15.54 3.06 -8.78
N VAL A 78 -16.54 2.37 -9.34
CA VAL A 78 -17.95 2.66 -9.07
C VAL A 78 -18.29 2.47 -7.58
N ASN A 79 -17.80 1.38 -6.98
CA ASN A 79 -17.99 1.09 -5.55
C ASN A 79 -17.39 2.18 -4.65
N TRP A 80 -16.28 2.81 -5.05
CA TRP A 80 -15.71 3.93 -4.32
C TRP A 80 -16.42 5.25 -4.58
N ILE A 81 -16.78 5.53 -5.84
CA ILE A 81 -17.30 6.86 -6.23
C ILE A 81 -18.67 7.13 -5.62
N ILE A 82 -19.56 6.12 -5.55
CA ILE A 82 -20.92 6.26 -5.01
C ILE A 82 -20.90 6.77 -3.56
N PRO A 83 -20.25 6.08 -2.60
CA PRO A 83 -20.18 6.57 -1.21
C PRO A 83 -19.38 7.86 -1.10
N ALA A 84 -18.33 8.06 -1.89
CA ALA A 84 -17.56 9.31 -1.88
C ALA A 84 -18.43 10.52 -2.26
N THR A 85 -19.27 10.39 -3.31
CA THR A 85 -20.20 11.45 -3.72
C THR A 85 -21.29 11.70 -2.68
N ILE A 86 -21.79 10.66 -2.01
CA ILE A 86 -22.77 10.83 -0.92
C ILE A 86 -22.13 11.60 0.25
N MET A 87 -20.92 11.22 0.66
CA MET A 87 -20.22 11.85 1.78
C MET A 87 -19.85 13.30 1.52
N TYR A 88 -19.60 13.69 0.27
CA TYR A 88 -19.27 15.07 -0.11
C TYR A 88 -20.27 16.10 0.45
N PHE A 89 -21.56 15.78 0.50
CA PHE A 89 -22.59 16.69 1.03
C PHE A 89 -22.60 16.84 2.55
N PHE A 90 -21.91 15.95 3.28
CA PHE A 90 -21.86 15.92 4.74
C PHE A 90 -20.52 16.39 5.31
N VAL A 91 -19.52 16.64 4.46
CA VAL A 91 -18.21 17.13 4.87
C VAL A 91 -18.31 18.64 5.15
N PRO A 92 -17.90 19.11 6.34
CA PRO A 92 -17.83 20.55 6.64
C PRO A 92 -16.87 21.26 5.68
N ASP A 93 -17.22 22.47 5.25
CA ASP A 93 -16.38 23.33 4.39
C ASP A 93 -15.28 24.00 5.24
N GLU A 94 -14.41 23.19 5.83
CA GLU A 94 -13.25 23.61 6.60
C GLU A 94 -11.99 23.27 5.80
N HIS A 95 -11.15 24.28 5.57
CA HIS A 95 -9.88 24.13 4.87
C HIS A 95 -8.79 23.91 5.93
N PRO A 96 -8.26 22.70 6.07
CA PRO A 96 -7.18 22.46 7.02
C PRO A 96 -5.90 23.14 6.53
N GLU A 97 -5.18 23.79 7.45
CA GLU A 97 -3.88 24.40 7.16
C GLU A 97 -2.87 23.30 6.79
N VAL A 98 -2.37 23.35 5.56
CA VAL A 98 -1.33 22.42 5.09
C VAL A 98 -0.01 22.84 5.72
N GLY A 99 0.41 22.13 6.76
CA GLY A 99 1.77 22.27 7.27
C GLY A 99 2.76 21.75 6.22
N ASP A 100 3.69 22.61 5.79
CA ASP A 100 4.83 22.22 4.96
C ASP A 100 5.81 21.37 5.80
N GLU A 101 5.47 20.10 6.01
CA GLU A 101 6.43 19.11 6.49
C GLU A 101 7.23 18.59 5.31
N GLU A 102 8.52 18.96 5.23
CA GLU A 102 9.45 18.32 4.32
C GLU A 102 9.63 16.84 4.70
N ILE A 103 9.06 15.94 3.89
CA ILE A 103 9.18 14.50 4.08
C ILE A 103 10.60 14.07 3.69
N GLU A 104 11.52 14.04 4.65
CA GLU A 104 12.85 13.47 4.45
C GLU A 104 12.81 11.94 4.43
N LEU A 105 13.15 11.34 3.29
CA LEU A 105 13.31 9.90 3.16
C LEU A 105 14.55 9.42 3.91
N LYS A 106 14.39 8.41 4.78
CA LYS A 106 15.52 7.77 5.46
C LYS A 106 16.56 7.22 4.46
N PRO A 107 17.87 7.25 4.78
CA PRO A 107 18.91 6.67 3.94
C PRO A 107 18.61 5.19 3.64
N GLY A 108 18.57 4.83 2.36
CA GLY A 108 18.24 3.46 1.92
C GLY A 108 16.77 3.20 1.60
N ALA A 109 15.86 4.16 1.84
CA ALA A 109 14.43 4.00 1.54
C ALA A 109 14.19 3.65 0.06
N LYS A 110 14.87 4.31 -0.87
CA LYS A 110 14.76 4.03 -2.32
C LYS A 110 15.18 2.60 -2.68
N VAL A 111 16.21 2.07 -2.03
CA VAL A 111 16.70 0.70 -2.26
C VAL A 111 15.68 -0.33 -1.77
N ILE A 112 15.14 -0.12 -0.57
CA ILE A 112 14.11 -0.99 0.01
C ILE A 112 12.84 -0.99 -0.85
N ILE A 113 12.40 0.19 -1.33
CA ILE A 113 11.25 0.31 -2.24
C ILE A 113 11.51 -0.47 -3.54
N GLY A 114 12.69 -0.32 -4.14
CA GLY A 114 13.06 -1.07 -5.35
C GLY A 114 13.05 -2.58 -5.14
N LEU A 115 13.57 -3.06 -4.01
CA LEU A 115 13.54 -4.47 -3.63
C LEU A 115 12.12 -5.00 -3.38
N GLY A 116 11.24 -4.17 -2.81
CA GLY A 116 9.82 -4.52 -2.66
C GLY A 116 9.15 -4.74 -4.01
N ILE A 117 9.34 -3.82 -4.96
CA ILE A 117 8.82 -3.95 -6.32
C ILE A 117 9.40 -5.19 -7.02
N PHE A 118 10.71 -5.42 -6.87
CA PHE A 118 11.37 -6.61 -7.43
C PHE A 118 10.81 -7.92 -6.86
N THR A 119 10.48 -7.94 -5.56
CA THR A 119 9.88 -9.11 -4.89
C THR A 119 8.52 -9.44 -5.49
N ILE A 120 7.67 -8.44 -5.72
CA ILE A 120 6.36 -8.60 -6.34
C ILE A 120 6.53 -9.10 -7.79
N ALA A 121 7.43 -8.49 -8.56
CA ALA A 121 7.71 -8.92 -9.93
C ALA A 121 8.17 -10.38 -10.00
N THR A 122 9.01 -10.81 -9.06
CA THR A 122 9.49 -12.20 -8.98
C THR A 122 8.37 -13.16 -8.61
N ALA A 123 7.50 -12.81 -7.65
CA ALA A 123 6.34 -13.61 -7.28
C ALA A 123 5.36 -13.82 -8.46
N VAL A 124 5.07 -12.75 -9.21
CA VAL A 124 4.24 -12.83 -10.43
C VAL A 124 4.92 -13.69 -11.49
N SER A 125 6.21 -13.47 -11.72
CA SER A 125 6.96 -14.19 -12.77
C SER A 125 7.07 -15.68 -12.48
N PHE A 126 7.26 -16.07 -11.22
CA PHE A 126 7.33 -17.49 -10.82
C PHE A 126 6.00 -18.21 -11.04
N HIS A 127 4.89 -17.54 -10.76
CA HIS A 127 3.57 -18.09 -11.02
C HIS A 127 3.25 -18.14 -12.52
N GLN A 128 3.51 -17.05 -13.25
CA GLN A 128 3.11 -16.90 -14.64
C GLN A 128 3.97 -17.72 -15.61
N PHE A 129 5.29 -17.77 -15.42
CA PHE A 129 6.21 -18.41 -16.36
C PHE A 129 6.66 -19.81 -15.88
N LEU A 130 6.90 -19.97 -14.57
CA LEU A 130 7.45 -21.20 -14.01
C LEU A 130 6.39 -22.16 -13.46
N HIS A 131 5.10 -21.75 -13.42
CA HIS A 131 4.00 -22.50 -12.80
C HIS A 131 4.28 -22.91 -11.35
N LEU A 132 5.18 -22.18 -10.69
CA LEU A 132 5.55 -22.41 -9.31
C LEU A 132 4.65 -21.59 -8.39
N PRO A 133 4.38 -22.09 -7.17
CA PRO A 133 3.51 -21.39 -6.25
C PRO A 133 4.09 -20.01 -5.88
N PRO A 134 3.27 -18.94 -5.87
CA PRO A 134 3.75 -17.56 -5.74
C PRO A 134 4.54 -17.28 -4.44
N PHE A 135 4.27 -18.05 -3.38
CA PHE A 135 4.94 -17.89 -2.09
C PHE A 135 6.46 -18.11 -2.19
N LEU A 136 6.94 -18.92 -3.13
CA LEU A 136 8.37 -19.14 -3.34
C LEU A 136 9.05 -17.86 -3.83
N GLY A 137 8.44 -17.15 -4.78
CA GLY A 137 8.95 -15.86 -5.25
C GLY A 137 8.89 -14.77 -4.17
N MET A 138 7.83 -14.77 -3.36
CA MET A 138 7.71 -13.85 -2.21
C MET A 138 8.78 -14.13 -1.15
N MET A 139 9.01 -15.39 -0.75
CA MET A 139 10.04 -15.76 0.23
C MET A 139 11.44 -15.43 -0.26
N PHE A 140 11.72 -15.64 -1.56
CA PHE A 140 12.99 -15.27 -2.17
C PHE A 140 13.23 -13.76 -2.11
N GLY A 141 12.26 -12.95 -2.52
CA GLY A 141 12.37 -11.50 -2.45
C GLY A 141 12.46 -10.97 -1.02
N LEU A 142 11.72 -11.56 -0.08
CA LEU A 142 11.81 -11.22 1.34
C LEU A 142 13.21 -11.53 1.90
N GLY A 143 13.82 -12.66 1.52
CA GLY A 143 15.18 -13.02 1.91
C GLY A 143 16.22 -11.99 1.42
N LEU A 144 16.09 -11.54 0.18
CA LEU A 144 16.94 -10.46 -0.36
C LEU A 144 16.72 -9.13 0.37
N LEU A 145 15.47 -8.80 0.68
CA LEU A 145 15.12 -7.59 1.42
C LEU A 145 15.70 -7.61 2.83
N MET A 146 15.62 -8.74 3.54
CA MET A 146 16.23 -8.91 4.87
C MET A 146 17.76 -8.80 4.83
N MET A 147 18.40 -9.40 3.82
CA MET A 147 19.85 -9.31 3.63
C MET A 147 20.30 -7.86 3.38
N MET A 148 19.63 -7.17 2.45
CA MET A 148 19.93 -5.76 2.16
C MET A 148 19.55 -4.82 3.29
N GLY A 149 18.46 -5.10 4.01
CA GLY A 149 18.07 -4.36 5.21
C GLY A 149 19.12 -4.46 6.30
N TRP A 150 19.69 -5.66 6.51
CA TRP A 150 20.81 -5.85 7.43
C TRP A 150 22.05 -5.07 6.99
N TYR A 151 22.40 -5.13 5.70
CA TYR A 151 23.53 -4.38 5.14
C TYR A 151 23.35 -2.86 5.29
N LEU A 152 22.17 -2.33 4.97
CA LEU A 152 21.80 -0.92 5.11
C LEU A 152 21.84 -0.47 6.57
N LYS A 153 21.37 -1.31 7.51
CA LYS A 153 21.44 -1.02 8.94
C LYS A 153 22.88 -0.92 9.41
N ARG A 154 23.73 -1.88 9.02
CA ARG A 154 25.16 -1.89 9.35
C ARG A 154 25.91 -0.70 8.75
N TRP A 155 25.59 -0.32 7.51
CA TRP A 155 26.18 0.84 6.84
C TRP A 155 25.71 2.17 7.44
N GLY A 156 24.43 2.27 7.79
CA GLY A 156 23.85 3.41 8.49
C GLY A 156 24.46 3.61 9.88
N GLU A 157 24.63 2.54 10.66
CA GLU A 157 25.34 2.55 11.93
C GLU A 157 26.81 2.98 11.75
N HIS A 158 27.51 2.48 10.73
CA HIS A 158 28.90 2.88 10.46
C HIS A 158 29.03 4.38 10.09
N LYS A 159 28.09 4.94 9.31
CA LYS A 159 28.05 6.38 9.03
C LYS A 159 27.72 7.21 10.27
N HIS A 160 26.87 6.71 11.16
CA HIS A 160 26.54 7.40 12.41
C HIS A 160 27.72 7.40 13.38
N LEU A 161 28.46 6.29 13.49
CA LEU A 161 29.67 6.16 14.29
C LEU A 161 30.82 7.04 13.77
N VAL A 162 31.06 7.08 12.46
CA VAL A 162 32.07 7.97 11.83
C VAL A 162 31.72 9.46 12.00
N LYS A 163 30.44 9.80 12.16
CA LYS A 163 30.01 11.18 12.45
C LYS A 163 30.19 11.58 13.92
N MET A 164 30.42 10.62 14.82
CA MET A 164 30.55 10.84 16.27
C MET A 164 32.01 10.77 16.79
N GLY A 165 32.99 10.49 15.92
CA GLY A 165 34.42 10.49 16.24
C GLY A 165 35.09 9.15 15.95
#